data_AF-A0A2V6KUR3-F1
#
_entry.id   AF-A0A2V6KUR3-F1
#
_cell.length_a   1.000
_cell.length_b   1.000
_cell.length_c   1.000
_cell.angle_alpha   90.00
_cell.angle_beta   90.00
_cell.angle_gamma   90.00
#
_symmetry.space_group_name_H-M   'P 1'
#
loop_
_entity.id
_entity.type
_entity.pdbx_description
1 polymer ?
#
loop_
_entity_poly.entity_id
_entity_poly.type
_entity_poly.pdbx_seq_one_letter_code
_entity_poly.pdbx_strand_id
1 'polypeptide(L)' 'MKVHTLFVIGKRDMGADAVSVRVHGKGNLGSKPRAEVIADVLLSIEGRRQ' A
#
# COMPACT_ATOMS: atom_id res chain seq x y z
N MET A 1 -11.30 6.35 14.69
CA MET A 1 -10.81 6.41 13.29
C MET A 1 -10.19 5.08 12.92
N LYS A 2 -10.46 4.54 11.72
CA LYS A 2 -9.79 3.35 11.19
C LYS A 2 -8.81 3.78 10.09
N VAL A 3 -7.63 3.16 10.05
CA VAL A 3 -6.67 3.35 8.95
C VAL A 3 -7.15 2.52 7.75
N HIS A 4 -7.33 3.16 6.59
CA HIS A 4 -7.77 2.47 5.37
C HIS A 4 -6.66 1.58 4.78
N THR A 5 -5.46 2.15 4.58
CA THR A 5 -4.30 1.46 4.02
C THR A 5 -3.12 1.55 4.97
N LEU A 6 -2.47 0.42 5.25
CA LEU A 6 -1.23 0.34 6.01
C LEU A 6 -0.09 -0.12 5.09
N PHE A 7 1.02 0.60 5.17
CA PHE A 7 2.29 0.23 4.56
C PHE A 7 3.21 -0.35 5.61
N VAL A 8 3.71 -1.55 5.34
CA VAL A 8 4.68 -2.25 6.18
C VAL A 8 5.99 -2.34 5.41
N ILE A 9 7.07 -1.87 6.01
CA ILE A 9 8.40 -1.86 5.40
C ILE A 9 9.32 -2.70 6.27
N GLY A 10 9.75 -3.86 5.77
CA GLY A 10 10.77 -4.69 6.38
C GLY A 10 12.08 -4.69 5.59
N LYS A 11 13.09 -5.38 6.13
CA LYS A 11 14.41 -5.55 5.47
C LYS A 11 14.31 -6.07 4.04
N ARG A 12 13.38 -7.02 3.79
CA ARG A 12 13.14 -7.60 2.47
C ARG A 12 12.59 -6.56 1.49
N ASP A 13 11.63 -5.76 1.92
CA ASP A 13 10.99 -4.74 1.08
C ASP A 13 12.00 -3.64 0.68
N MET A 14 12.86 -3.21 1.61
CA MET A 14 13.92 -2.25 1.33
C MET A 14 14.91 -2.73 0.26
N GLY A 15 15.28 -4.02 0.29
CA GLY A 15 16.19 -4.60 -0.70
C GLY A 15 15.58 -4.74 -2.10
N ALA A 16 14.25 -4.66 -2.21
CA ALA A 16 13.50 -4.86 -3.46
C ALA A 16 12.82 -3.57 -3.98
N ASP A 17 13.08 -2.41 -3.36
CA ASP A 17 12.34 -1.15 -3.57
C ASP A 17 10.80 -1.32 -3.57
N ALA A 18 10.33 -2.14 -2.62
CA ALA A 18 8.94 -2.54 -2.51
C ALA A 18 8.33 -2.09 -1.17
N VAL A 19 7.00 -2.25 -1.04
CA VAL A 19 6.24 -2.00 0.18
C VAL A 19 5.19 -3.09 0.34
N SER A 20 5.08 -3.66 1.54
CA SER A 20 4.00 -4.60 1.87
C SER A 20 2.73 -3.84 2.24
N VAL A 21 1.63 -4.12 1.54
CA VAL A 21 0.38 -3.37 1.65
C VAL A 21 -0.69 -4.18 2.36
N ARG A 22 -1.38 -3.55 3.32
CA ARG A 22 -2.56 -4.11 3.97
C ARG A 22 -3.70 -3.11 3.89
N VAL A 23 -4.88 -3.57 3.48
CA VAL A 23 -6.06 -2.71 3.31
C VAL A 23 -7.21 -3.20 4.18
N HIS A 24 -7.88 -2.27 4.88
CA HIS A 24 -9.04 -2.59 5.70
C HIS A 24 -10.14 -3.22 4.84
N GLY A 25 -10.68 -4.36 5.28
CA GLY A 25 -11.68 -5.11 4.51
C GLY A 25 -11.13 -5.99 3.37
N LYS A 26 -9.89 -5.78 2.93
CA LYS A 26 -9.24 -6.60 1.86
C LYS A 26 -8.10 -7.50 2.37
N GLY A 27 -7.64 -7.29 3.60
CA GLY A 27 -6.59 -8.11 4.21
C GLY A 27 -5.17 -7.72 3.76
N ASN A 28 -4.26 -8.68 3.77
CA ASN A 28 -2.88 -8.49 3.32
C ASN A 28 -2.79 -8.66 1.80
N LEU A 29 -2.30 -7.64 1.11
CA LEU A 29 -2.15 -7.60 -0.35
C LEU A 29 -0.73 -7.92 -0.82
N GLY A 30 0.19 -8.19 0.11
CA GLY A 30 1.57 -8.56 -0.18
C GLY A 30 2.47 -7.38 -0.54
N SER A 31 3.71 -7.71 -0.91
CA SER A 31 4.74 -6.74 -1.30
C SER A 31 4.55 -6.32 -2.76
N LYS A 32 4.58 -5.02 -3.01
CA LYS A 32 4.37 -4.40 -4.33
C LYS A 32 5.42 -3.30 -4.57
N PRO A 33 5.77 -2.98 -5.83
CA PRO A 33 6.70 -1.89 -6.12
C PRO A 33 6.24 -0.58 -5.48
N ARG A 34 7.15 0.12 -4.80
CA ARG A 34 6.83 1.33 -4.04
C ARG A 34 6.12 2.39 -4.91
N ALA A 35 6.62 2.60 -6.13
CA ALA A 35 6.09 3.60 -7.04
C ALA A 35 4.63 3.33 -7.44
N GLU A 36 4.30 2.08 -7.74
CA GLU A 36 2.95 1.67 -8.14
C GLU A 36 1.96 1.87 -6.99
N VAL A 37 2.35 1.47 -5.77
CA VAL A 37 1.51 1.61 -4.58
C VAL A 37 1.20 3.07 -4.27
N ILE A 38 2.19 3.95 -4.37
CA ILE A 38 1.99 5.39 -4.13
C ILE A 38 1.07 5.98 -5.18
N ALA A 39 1.28 5.68 -6.46
CA ALA A 39 0.44 6.16 -7.55
C ALA A 39 -1.02 5.71 -7.39
N ASP A 40 -1.25 4.44 -7.05
CA ASP A 40 -2.60 3.88 -6.86
C ASP A 40 -3.33 4.53 -5.67
N VAL A 41 -2.62 4.76 -4.55
CA VAL A 41 -3.20 5.46 -3.39
C VAL A 41 -3.56 6.91 -3.71
N LEU A 42 -2.69 7.63 -4.42
CA LEU A 42 -2.99 9.00 -4.84
C LEU A 42 -4.22 9.06 -5.76
N LEU A 43 -4.29 8.19 -6.76
CA LEU A 43 -5.45 8.10 -7.66
C LEU A 43 -6.74 7.72 -6.93
N SER A 44 -6.65 6.83 -5.93
CA SER A 44 -7.80 6.44 -5.12
C SER A 44 -8.30 7.58 -4.24
N ILE A 45 -7.40 8.37 -3.65
CA ILE A 45 -7.74 9.55 -2.85
C ILE A 45 -8.37 10.63 -3.74
N GLU A 46 -7.74 10.96 -4.87
CA GLU A 46 -8.23 11.97 -5.82
C GLU A 46 -9.61 11.58 -6.39
N GLY A 47 -9.75 10.32 -6.80
CA GLY A 47 -11.00 9.79 -7.35
C GLY A 47 -12.05 9.42 -6.30
N ARG A 48 -11.76 9.59 -5.00
CA ARG A 48 -12.59 9.11 -3.86
C ARG A 48 -13.02 7.64 -3.98
N ARG A 49 -12.21 6.80 -4.63
CA ARG A 49 -12.44 5.35 -4.77
C ARG A 49 -11.98 4.65 -3.49
N GLN A 50 -12.82 3.74 -2.97
CA GLN A 50 -12.56 2.95 -1.76
C GLN A 50 -12.56 1.45 -2.13
#